data_AF-A0A7D5CEY1-F1
#
_entry.id   AF-A0A7D5CEY1-F1
#
_cell.length_a   1.000
_cell.length_b   1.000
_cell.length_c   1.000
_cell.angle_alpha   90.00
_cell.angle_beta   90.00
_cell.angle_gamma   90.00
#
_symmetry.space_group_name_H-M   'P 1'
#
loop_
_entity.id
_entity.type
_entity.pdbx_description
1 polymer ?
#
loop_
_entity_poly.entity_id
_entity_poly.type
_entity_poly.pdbx_seq_one_letter_code
_entity_poly.pdbx_strand_id
1 'polypeptide(L)'
;MNSEPIAVEAPGLQDVLDALDDPDCRAILERLDSPMAAKELSEACDIPQSTTYRKLDLLSEASLIEERTEIREDGRHTARYVADFDEIEISRADDGALDLSISREESSPDERLSALWSEVRTET
;
A
#
# COMPACT_ATOMS: atom_id res chain seq x y z
N MET A 1 -7.99 5.41 -28.65
CA MET A 1 -8.02 4.31 -27.67
C MET A 1 -7.94 4.98 -26.32
N ASN A 2 -9.09 5.20 -25.68
CA ASN A 2 -9.13 5.63 -24.28
C ASN A 2 -8.77 4.39 -23.47
N SER A 3 -7.58 4.36 -22.89
CA SER A 3 -7.30 3.40 -21.84
C SER A 3 -8.12 3.82 -20.63
N GLU A 4 -9.27 3.17 -20.45
CA GLU A 4 -9.97 3.21 -19.18
C GLU A 4 -8.98 2.72 -18.12
N PRO A 5 -8.72 3.50 -17.04
CA PRO A 5 -7.88 3.03 -15.97
C PRO A 5 -8.54 1.77 -15.42
N ILE A 6 -7.77 0.70 -15.24
CA ILE A 6 -8.22 -0.46 -14.48
C ILE A 6 -8.62 0.10 -13.12
N ALA A 7 -9.91 0.16 -12.84
CA ALA A 7 -10.40 0.57 -11.53
C ALA A 7 -9.94 -0.50 -10.55
N VAL A 8 -8.80 -0.24 -9.90
CA VAL A 8 -8.48 -0.90 -8.64
C VAL A 8 -9.68 -0.59 -7.75
N GLU A 9 -10.42 -1.62 -7.31
CA GLU A 9 -11.58 -1.41 -6.45
C GLU A 9 -11.12 -0.55 -5.27
N ALA A 10 -11.72 0.64 -5.13
CA ALA A 10 -11.40 1.52 -4.02
C ALA A 10 -11.70 0.77 -2.71
N PRO A 11 -10.82 0.88 -1.69
CA PRO A 11 -11.02 0.17 -0.44
C PRO A 11 -12.35 0.59 0.20
N GLY A 12 -12.96 -0.30 0.97
CA GLY A 12 -14.15 0.04 1.73
C GLY A 12 -13.81 1.08 2.80
N LEU A 13 -14.77 1.98 3.11
CA LEU A 13 -14.62 2.93 4.21
C LEU A 13 -14.26 2.23 5.53
N GLN A 14 -14.87 1.07 5.80
CA GLN A 14 -14.61 0.33 7.02
C GLN A 14 -13.18 -0.21 7.08
N ASP A 15 -12.63 -0.70 5.97
CA ASP A 15 -11.27 -1.25 5.93
C ASP A 15 -10.23 -0.15 6.24
N VAL A 16 -10.44 1.05 5.67
CA VAL A 16 -9.60 2.23 5.97
C VAL A 16 -9.73 2.65 7.43
N LEU A 17 -10.94 2.69 7.97
CA LEU A 17 -11.15 3.06 9.37
C LEU A 17 -10.56 2.02 10.34
N ASP A 18 -10.71 0.73 10.06
CA ASP A 18 -10.16 -0.35 10.88
C ASP A 18 -8.62 -0.31 10.88
N ALA A 19 -8.01 -0.05 9.72
CA ALA A 19 -6.57 0.13 9.62
C ALA A 19 -6.10 1.40 10.35
N LEU A 20 -6.80 2.52 10.20
CA LEU A 20 -6.39 3.79 10.81
C LEU A 20 -6.71 3.90 12.31
N ASP A 21 -7.66 3.13 12.85
CA ASP A 21 -7.92 3.05 14.30
C ASP A 21 -6.76 2.34 15.03
N ASP A 22 -6.12 1.38 14.35
CA ASP A 22 -5.04 0.59 14.90
C ASP A 22 -3.72 1.39 15.07
N PRO A 23 -3.19 1.51 16.31
CA PRO A 23 -1.98 2.29 16.55
C PRO A 23 -0.72 1.70 15.90
N ASP A 24 -0.64 0.38 15.74
CA ASP A 24 0.50 -0.27 15.10
C ASP A 24 0.51 0.02 13.60
N CYS A 25 -0.67 0.04 12.97
CA CYS A 25 -0.82 0.45 11.56
C CYS A 25 -0.37 1.90 11.34
N ARG A 26 -0.82 2.83 12.19
CA ARG A 26 -0.37 4.24 12.12
C ARG A 26 1.14 4.36 12.31
N ALA A 27 1.72 3.64 13.27
CA ALA A 27 3.16 3.64 13.50
C ALA A 27 3.94 3.11 12.27
N ILE A 28 3.44 2.08 11.60
CA ILE A 28 4.02 1.58 10.35
C ILE A 28 3.95 2.63 9.25
N LEU A 29 2.78 3.25 9.03
CA LEU A 29 2.61 4.30 8.02
C LEU A 29 3.57 5.48 8.25
N GLU A 30 3.74 5.93 9.49
CA GLU A 30 4.68 7.00 9.86
C GLU A 30 6.16 6.66 9.59
N ARG A 31 6.50 5.37 9.42
CA ARG A 31 7.86 4.91 9.07
C ARG A 31 8.05 4.62 7.59
N LEU A 32 7.00 4.64 6.79
CA LEU A 32 7.07 4.41 5.35
C LEU A 32 7.38 5.69 4.56
N ASP A 33 8.35 6.48 5.03
CA ASP A 33 8.93 7.60 4.27
C ASP A 33 9.87 7.13 3.15
N SER A 34 10.25 5.84 3.18
CA SER A 34 10.98 5.14 2.13
C SER A 34 10.60 3.65 2.09
N PRO A 35 10.88 2.90 1.00
CA PRO A 35 10.51 1.49 0.91
C PRO A 35 11.20 0.63 1.99
N MET A 36 10.41 -0.10 2.79
CA MET A 36 10.91 -0.94 3.89
C MET A 36 10.37 -2.36 3.84
N ALA A 37 11.19 -3.35 4.19
CA ALA A 37 10.77 -4.72 4.36
C ALA A 37 10.04 -4.92 5.70
N ALA A 38 9.17 -5.93 5.80
CA ALA A 38 8.42 -6.24 7.03
C ALA A 38 9.32 -6.39 8.27
N LYS A 39 10.52 -6.96 8.10
CA LYS A 39 11.49 -7.09 9.19
C LYS A 39 12.02 -5.72 9.67
N GLU A 40 12.30 -4.82 8.75
CA GLU A 40 12.80 -3.48 9.08
C GLU A 40 11.71 -2.67 9.81
N LEU A 41 10.45 -2.80 9.37
CA LEU A 41 9.29 -2.18 10.04
C LEU A 41 9.05 -2.73 11.45
N SER A 42 9.16 -4.05 11.62
CA SER A 42 9.07 -4.73 12.91
C SER A 42 10.10 -4.18 13.90
N GLU A 43 11.35 -4.03 13.46
CA GLU A 43 12.43 -3.47 14.29
C GLU A 43 12.24 -1.96 14.55
N ALA A 44 11.86 -1.19 13.54
CA ALA A 44 11.72 0.27 13.64
C ALA A 44 10.54 0.73 14.51
N CYS A 45 9.47 -0.07 14.56
CA CYS A 45 8.26 0.20 15.33
C CYS A 45 8.20 -0.56 16.66
N ASP A 46 9.17 -1.44 16.94
CA ASP A 46 9.17 -2.34 18.11
C ASP A 46 7.90 -3.24 18.17
N ILE A 47 7.48 -3.75 17.02
CA ILE A 47 6.30 -4.62 16.84
C ILE A 47 6.79 -6.04 16.52
N PRO A 48 6.26 -7.11 17.15
CA PRO A 48 6.61 -8.49 16.77
C PRO A 48 6.32 -8.78 15.30
N GLN A 49 7.22 -9.48 14.59
CA GLN A 49 7.06 -9.77 13.16
C GLN A 49 5.69 -10.35 12.76
N SER A 50 5.15 -11.31 13.54
CA SER A 50 3.84 -11.90 13.26
C SER A 50 2.70 -10.86 13.33
N THR A 51 2.84 -9.86 14.21
CA THR A 51 1.92 -8.75 14.31
C THR A 51 2.14 -7.78 13.14
N THR A 52 3.39 -7.45 12.81
CA THR A 52 3.73 -6.61 11.66
C THR A 52 3.12 -7.12 10.36
N TYR A 53 3.26 -8.42 10.04
CA TYR A 53 2.64 -9.01 8.85
C TYR A 53 1.11 -8.80 8.85
N ARG A 54 0.44 -9.05 9.98
CA ARG A 54 -1.02 -8.81 10.08
C ARG A 54 -1.39 -7.34 9.89
N LYS A 55 -0.56 -6.39 10.31
CA LYS A 55 -0.80 -4.95 10.08
C LYS A 55 -0.57 -4.57 8.63
N LEU A 56 0.45 -5.14 7.99
CA LEU A 56 0.70 -4.96 6.56
C LEU A 56 -0.45 -5.51 5.73
N ASP A 57 -1.04 -6.65 6.12
CA ASP A 57 -2.23 -7.20 5.47
C ASP A 57 -3.41 -6.21 5.57
N LEU A 58 -3.71 -5.69 6.76
CA LEU A 58 -4.78 -4.70 6.97
C LEU A 58 -4.55 -3.42 6.16
N LEU A 59 -3.33 -2.90 6.15
CA LEU A 59 -2.96 -1.71 5.38
C LEU A 59 -3.06 -1.96 3.86
N SER A 60 -2.75 -3.17 3.41
CA SER A 60 -2.85 -3.58 2.00
C SER A 60 -4.32 -3.73 1.57
N GLU A 61 -5.15 -4.36 2.41
CA GLU A 61 -6.60 -4.47 2.21
C GLU A 61 -7.26 -3.07 2.15
N ALA A 62 -6.83 -2.17 3.03
CA ALA A 62 -7.24 -0.76 3.02
C ALA A 62 -6.62 0.07 1.89
N SER A 63 -5.79 -0.53 1.02
CA SER A 63 -5.07 0.14 -0.07
C SER A 63 -4.31 1.40 0.37
N LEU A 64 -3.72 1.37 1.56
CA LEU A 64 -2.90 2.45 2.12
C LEU A 64 -1.40 2.23 1.90
N ILE A 65 -1.03 1.00 1.54
CA ILE A 65 0.34 0.64 1.17
C ILE A 65 0.35 -0.20 -0.09
N GLU A 66 1.48 -0.20 -0.79
CA GLU A 66 1.77 -1.07 -1.93
C GLU A 66 2.94 -2.01 -1.58
N GLU A 67 2.83 -3.28 -1.95
CA GLU A 67 3.93 -4.25 -1.89
C GLU A 67 4.71 -4.27 -3.21
N ARG A 68 6.02 -4.00 -3.14
CA ARG A 68 6.96 -4.08 -4.25
C ARG A 68 7.96 -5.20 -4.03
N THR A 69 8.13 -6.07 -5.03
CA THR A 69 9.15 -7.14 -4.97
C THR A 69 10.49 -6.61 -5.50
N GLU A 70 11.49 -6.54 -4.62
CA GLU A 70 12.86 -6.23 -5.03
C GLU A 70 13.62 -7.54 -5.35
N ILE A 71 14.07 -7.68 -6.60
CA ILE A 71 14.91 -8.80 -7.05
C ILE A 71 16.36 -8.42 -6.79
N ARG A 72 17.00 -9.09 -5.83
CA ARG A 72 18.44 -8.92 -5.56
C ARG A 72 19.29 -9.83 -6.46
N GLU A 73 20.54 -9.44 -6.71
CA GLU A 73 21.51 -10.18 -7.51
C GLU A 73 21.84 -11.58 -6.97
N ASP A 74 21.52 -11.84 -5.69
CA ASP A 74 21.69 -13.14 -5.02
C ASP A 74 20.47 -14.08 -5.17
N GLY A 75 19.44 -13.66 -5.91
CA GLY A 75 18.21 -14.41 -6.15
C GLY A 75 17.23 -14.43 -4.97
N ARG A 76 17.47 -13.68 -3.89
CA ARG A 76 16.52 -13.54 -2.79
C ARG A 76 15.56 -12.40 -3.06
N HIS A 77 14.30 -12.73 -3.26
CA HIS A 77 13.22 -11.76 -3.34
C HIS A 77 12.88 -11.28 -1.93
N THR A 78 12.75 -9.97 -1.74
CA THR A 78 12.25 -9.40 -0.49
C THR A 78 11.16 -8.40 -0.82
N ALA A 79 9.96 -8.67 -0.29
CA ALA A 79 8.86 -7.73 -0.31
C ALA A 79 9.24 -6.47 0.45
N ARG A 80 9.06 -5.33 -0.20
CA ARG A 80 9.20 -3.98 0.36
C ARG A 80 7.85 -3.30 0.29
N TYR A 81 7.51 -2.57 1.32
CA TYR A 81 6.25 -1.86 1.42
C TYR A 81 6.51 -0.36 1.27
N VAL A 82 5.58 0.35 0.64
CA VAL A 82 5.58 1.80 0.50
C VAL A 82 4.20 2.33 0.85
N ALA A 83 4.11 3.54 1.42
CA ALA A 83 2.82 4.23 1.52
C ALA A 83 2.30 4.57 0.12
N ASP A 84 1.01 4.36 -0.12
CA ASP A 84 0.35 4.54 -1.42
C ASP A 84 -0.83 5.53 -1.33
N PHE A 85 -0.63 6.65 -0.64
CA PHE A 85 -1.57 7.78 -0.60
C PHE A 85 -0.91 9.05 -0.09
N ASP A 86 -1.51 10.19 -0.43
CA ASP A 86 -1.14 11.51 0.10
C ASP A 86 -2.24 12.09 0.98
N GLU A 87 -3.51 11.86 0.60
CA GLU A 87 -4.66 12.39 1.31
C GLU A 87 -5.77 11.35 1.38
N ILE A 88 -6.40 11.28 2.56
CA ILE A 88 -7.62 10.52 2.81
C ILE A 88 -8.68 11.53 3.23
N GLU A 89 -9.72 11.67 2.41
CA GLU A 89 -10.85 12.54 2.68
C GLU A 89 -12.10 11.69 2.99
N ILE A 90 -12.71 11.97 4.15
CA ILE A 90 -14.02 11.43 4.53
C ILE A 90 -15.01 12.58 4.50
N SER A 91 -16.00 12.46 3.63
CA SER A 91 -17.04 13.46 3.46
C SER A 91 -18.43 12.88 3.72
N ARG A 92 -19.43 13.74 3.83
CA ARG A 92 -20.83 13.32 4.02
C ARG A 92 -21.64 13.71 2.80
N ALA A 93 -22.20 12.72 2.12
CA ALA A 93 -23.10 12.90 0.99
C ALA A 93 -24.44 13.52 1.39
N ASP A 94 -25.18 14.02 0.40
CA ASP A 94 -26.50 14.64 0.59
C ASP A 94 -27.55 13.67 1.16
N ASP A 95 -27.41 12.37 0.88
CA ASP A 95 -28.26 11.32 1.44
C ASP A 95 -27.88 10.93 2.88
N GLY A 96 -26.80 11.52 3.40
CA GLY A 96 -26.27 11.28 4.74
C GLY A 96 -25.26 10.14 4.84
N ALA A 97 -24.94 9.45 3.75
CA ALA A 97 -23.86 8.46 3.70
C ALA A 97 -22.50 9.13 3.90
N LEU A 98 -21.50 8.34 4.31
CA LEU A 98 -20.10 8.76 4.33
C LEU A 98 -19.43 8.28 3.04
N ASP A 99 -18.76 9.19 2.37
CA ASP A 99 -17.97 8.91 1.18
C ASP A 99 -16.47 8.97 1.52
N LEU A 100 -15.71 8.07 0.90
CA LEU A 100 -14.26 7.98 1.02
C LEU A 100 -13.64 8.38 -0.32
N SER A 101 -12.66 9.28 -0.26
CA SER A 101 -11.77 9.61 -1.37
C SER A 101 -10.32 9.46 -0.91
N ILE A 102 -9.50 8.79 -1.71
CA ILE A 102 -8.07 8.64 -1.48
C ILE A 102 -7.34 9.23 -2.68
N SER A 103 -6.49 10.23 -2.45
CA SER A 103 -5.62 10.78 -3.48
C SER A 103 -4.22 10.18 -3.37
N ARG A 104 -3.60 9.97 -4.52
CA ARG A 104 -2.25 9.40 -4.68
C ARG A 104 -1.53 10.18 -5.77
N GLU A 105 -0.28 10.51 -5.58
CA GLU A 105 0.59 11.02 -6.64
C GLU A 105 0.61 10.00 -7.77
N GLU A 106 0.23 10.42 -8.98
CA GLU A 106 0.26 9.54 -10.14
C GLU A 106 1.71 9.06 -10.34
N SER A 107 1.98 7.78 -10.03
CA SER A 107 3.25 7.17 -10.38
C SER A 107 3.46 7.41 -11.87
N SER A 108 4.65 7.90 -12.22
CA SER A 108 4.94 8.27 -13.59
C SER A 108 4.67 7.09 -14.53
N PRO A 109 4.25 7.32 -15.79
CA PRO A 109 4.05 6.24 -16.76
C PRO A 109 5.23 5.28 -16.86
N ASP A 110 6.45 5.77 -16.61
CA ASP A 110 7.68 4.98 -16.56
C ASP A 110 7.73 3.99 -15.38
N GLU A 111 7.21 4.35 -14.19
CA GLU A 111 7.12 3.46 -13.03
C GLU A 111 6.07 2.36 -13.23
N ARG A 112 4.90 2.71 -13.78
CA ARG A 112 3.86 1.71 -14.16
C ARG A 112 4.38 0.76 -15.24
N LEU A 113 5.12 1.28 -16.20
CA LEU A 113 5.73 0.49 -17.27
C LEU A 113 6.82 -0.43 -16.72
N SER A 114 7.65 0.04 -15.79
CA SER A 114 8.67 -0.78 -15.13
C SER A 114 8.06 -1.93 -14.30
N ALA A 115 6.96 -1.68 -13.58
CA ALA A 115 6.23 -2.72 -12.87
C ALA A 115 5.71 -3.81 -13.83
N LEU A 116 5.06 -3.41 -14.93
CA LEU A 116 4.55 -4.33 -15.94
C LEU A 116 5.65 -5.15 -16.65
N TRP A 117 6.82 -4.55 -16.92
CA TRP A 117 7.94 -5.28 -17.53
C TRP A 117 8.69 -6.20 -16.55
N SER A 118 8.56 -5.99 -15.23
CA SER A 118 9.11 -6.89 -14.22
C SER A 118 8.34 -8.22 -14.19
N GLU A 119 7.03 -8.20 -14.38
CA GLU A 119 6.20 -9.41 -14.46
C GLU A 119 6.47 -10.24 -15.72
N VAL A 120 6.68 -9.59 -16.88
CA VAL A 120 6.83 -10.29 -18.17
C VAL A 120 8.19 -11.01 -18.33
N ARG A 121 9.19 -10.72 -17.49
CA ARG A 121 10.50 -11.42 -17.53
C ARG A 121 10.59 -12.66 -16.64
N THR A 122 9.46 -13.21 -16.21
CA THR A 122 9.39 -14.50 -15.50
C THR A 122 8.82 -15.60 -16.39
N GLU A 123 9.30 -15.75 -17.62
CA GLU A 123 9.01 -16.95 -18.43
C GLU A 123 10.10 -17.16 -19.48
N THR A 124 11.23 -17.74 -19.07
CA THR A 124 12.09 -18.65 -19.84
C THR A 124 12.99 -19.42 -18.86
#